data_AF-A0A7W7ZQ23-F1
#
_entry.id   AF-A0A7W7ZQ23-F1
#
_cell.length_a   1.000
_cell.length_b   1.000
_cell.length_c   1.000
_cell.angle_alpha   90.00
_cell.angle_beta   90.00
_cell.angle_gamma   90.00
#
_symmetry.space_group_name_H-M   'P 1'
#
loop_
_entity.id
_entity.type
_entity.pdbx_description
1 polymer ?
#
loop_
_entity_poly.entity_id
_entity_poly.type
_entity_poly.pdbx_seq_one_letter_code
_entity_poly.pdbx_strand_id
1 'polypeptide(L)'
;MLSLTACAMINSTMSSAPTNPPGGPPLIPPLWTEEKDWIVFITFLPRHHPEVLARATEAIGYMLGYAQMTNTRTLALSGDPQGDAYELLFSFSSPKNKAEFLHLLRSSRKTEFEEEEILVPTQREIEAAEPLGRVLPKDVMQEVTIIATDLFAGHNKTIQ
;
A
#
# COMPACT_ATOMS: atom_id res chain seq x y z
N MET A 1 27.05 8.49 -4.91
CA MET A 1 26.66 8.67 -6.33
C MET A 1 27.11 7.45 -7.11
N LEU A 2 26.18 6.55 -7.45
CA LEU A 2 26.41 5.47 -8.39
C LEU A 2 25.31 5.52 -9.44
N SER A 3 25.75 5.33 -10.68
CA SER A 3 25.12 5.75 -11.91
C SER A 3 24.00 4.82 -12.36
N LEU A 4 22.92 5.41 -12.86
CA LEU A 4 21.93 4.77 -13.71
C LEU A 4 22.54 4.45 -15.09
N THR A 5 22.06 3.35 -15.67
CA THR A 5 21.84 3.06 -17.11
C THR A 5 22.62 1.89 -17.70
N ALA A 6 21.84 1.04 -18.39
CA ALA A 6 22.17 0.10 -19.47
C ALA A 6 22.49 -1.36 -19.10
N CYS A 7 21.44 -2.17 -18.97
CA CYS A 7 21.37 -3.46 -19.66
C CYS A 7 19.97 -3.64 -20.27
N ALA A 8 19.70 -2.90 -21.33
CA ALA A 8 18.79 -3.37 -22.37
C ALA A 8 19.66 -4.07 -23.41
N MET A 9 19.43 -5.36 -23.66
CA MET A 9 19.37 -5.98 -25.00
C MET A 9 19.30 -7.52 -24.91
N ILE A 10 18.14 -8.02 -25.36
CA ILE A 10 17.90 -9.26 -26.10
C ILE A 10 17.70 -10.56 -25.30
N ASN A 11 16.42 -10.90 -25.07
CA ASN A 11 15.86 -12.12 -25.65
C ASN A 11 14.35 -11.95 -25.89
N SER A 12 13.97 -11.87 -27.17
CA SER A 12 12.58 -12.00 -27.60
C SER A 12 12.19 -13.47 -27.54
N THR A 13 11.49 -13.91 -26.48
CA THR A 13 10.77 -15.20 -26.48
C THR A 13 9.65 -15.19 -25.43
N MET A 14 8.42 -15.14 -25.94
CA MET A 14 7.14 -15.51 -25.31
C MET A 14 6.76 -14.85 -23.98
N SER A 15 5.91 -13.83 -24.12
CA SER A 15 4.91 -13.45 -23.11
C SER A 15 4.16 -14.70 -22.63
N SER A 16 4.48 -15.15 -21.43
CA SER A 16 3.71 -16.16 -20.71
C SER A 16 2.79 -15.43 -19.72
N ALA A 17 1.87 -14.63 -20.27
CA ALA A 17 0.65 -14.33 -19.54
C ALA A 17 -0.06 -15.68 -19.28
N PRO A 18 -0.62 -15.92 -18.08
CA PRO A 18 -1.37 -17.14 -17.83
C PRO A 18 -2.58 -17.16 -18.79
N THR A 19 -2.50 -17.99 -19.82
CA THR A 19 -3.64 -18.27 -20.69
C THR A 19 -4.59 -19.18 -19.92
N ASN A 20 -5.79 -18.69 -19.64
CA ASN A 20 -6.86 -19.50 -19.08
C ASN A 20 -7.02 -20.79 -19.89
N PRO A 21 -7.31 -21.94 -19.25
CA PRO A 21 -7.75 -23.11 -19.97
C PRO A 21 -8.98 -22.76 -20.82
N PRO A 22 -9.10 -23.27 -22.06
CA PRO A 22 -10.25 -23.00 -22.91
C PRO A 22 -11.55 -23.37 -22.18
N GLY A 23 -12.41 -22.37 -21.91
CA GLY A 23 -13.68 -22.56 -21.21
C GLY A 23 -13.74 -22.14 -19.74
N GLY A 24 -12.66 -21.56 -19.18
CA GLY A 24 -12.73 -20.92 -17.86
C GLY A 24 -13.63 -19.68 -17.87
N PRO A 25 -14.29 -19.34 -16.75
CA PRO A 25 -15.00 -18.06 -16.64
C PRO A 25 -14.02 -16.91 -16.93
N PRO A 26 -14.48 -15.83 -17.58
CA PRO A 26 -13.62 -14.68 -17.82
C PRO A 26 -13.02 -14.20 -16.50
N LEU A 27 -11.71 -13.89 -16.51
CA LEU A 27 -11.06 -13.23 -15.37
C LEU A 27 -11.78 -11.91 -15.16
N ILE A 28 -12.51 -11.79 -14.05
CA ILE A 28 -13.12 -10.52 -13.66
C ILE A 28 -11.95 -9.62 -13.25
N PRO A 29 -11.71 -8.51 -13.96
CA PRO A 29 -10.64 -7.60 -13.59
C PRO A 29 -10.92 -7.05 -12.18
N PRO A 30 -9.88 -6.76 -11.40
CA PRO A 30 -10.10 -6.23 -10.07
C PRO A 30 -10.87 -4.92 -10.11
N LEU A 31 -11.85 -4.76 -9.21
CA LEU A 31 -12.77 -3.60 -9.17
C LEU A 31 -12.08 -2.25 -8.88
N TRP A 32 -10.76 -2.26 -8.64
CA TRP A 32 -9.98 -1.06 -8.32
C TRP A 32 -9.20 -0.49 -9.51
N THR A 33 -9.13 -1.18 -10.66
CA THR A 33 -8.37 -0.68 -11.82
C THR A 33 -8.96 0.58 -12.47
N GLU A 34 -10.13 1.04 -12.03
CA GLU A 34 -10.81 2.23 -12.55
C GLU A 34 -10.28 3.54 -11.95
N GLU A 35 -9.71 3.49 -10.74
CA GLU A 35 -9.14 4.67 -10.09
C GLU A 35 -7.84 5.06 -10.78
N LYS A 36 -7.62 6.37 -10.98
CA LYS A 36 -6.49 6.89 -11.79
C LYS A 36 -5.40 7.57 -10.96
N ASP A 37 -5.71 7.93 -9.73
CA ASP A 37 -4.78 8.62 -8.84
C ASP A 37 -4.35 7.65 -7.74
N TRP A 38 -3.07 7.31 -7.77
CA TRP A 38 -2.45 6.31 -6.90
C TRP A 38 -1.16 6.85 -6.33
N ILE A 39 -0.87 6.43 -5.10
CA ILE A 39 0.48 6.52 -4.51
C ILE A 39 0.83 5.18 -3.87
N VAL A 40 2.13 4.94 -3.71
CA VAL A 40 2.64 3.76 -3.02
C VAL A 40 3.72 4.14 -2.01
N PHE A 41 3.67 3.50 -0.85
CA PHE A 41 4.69 3.58 0.19
C PHE A 41 5.32 2.21 0.38
N ILE A 42 6.64 2.18 0.50
CA ILE A 42 7.38 0.95 0.81
C ILE A 42 7.56 0.88 2.32
N THR A 43 7.26 -0.27 2.91
CA THR A 43 7.45 -0.51 4.34
C THR A 43 8.12 -1.85 4.58
N PHE A 44 8.89 -1.94 5.66
CA PHE A 44 9.59 -3.15 6.06
C PHE A 44 9.04 -3.64 7.40
N LEU A 45 8.76 -4.93 7.49
CA LEU A 45 8.24 -5.58 8.71
C LEU A 45 9.24 -6.62 9.25
N PRO A 46 10.47 -6.20 9.64
CA PRO A 46 11.54 -7.12 10.00
C PRO A 46 11.21 -7.90 11.27
N ARG A 47 10.94 -9.20 11.14
CA ARG A 47 10.48 -10.03 12.26
C ARG A 47 11.51 -10.18 13.38
N HIS A 48 12.78 -10.00 13.07
CA HIS A 48 13.89 -10.12 14.02
C HIS A 48 14.24 -8.81 14.74
N HIS A 49 13.52 -7.72 14.46
CA HIS A 49 13.73 -6.41 15.07
C HIS A 49 12.41 -5.87 15.66
N PRO A 50 12.02 -6.29 16.88
CA PRO A 50 10.68 -6.04 17.41
C PRO A 50 10.33 -4.56 17.56
N GLU A 51 11.29 -3.71 17.91
CA GLU A 51 11.06 -2.26 18.00
C GLU A 51 10.79 -1.62 16.63
N VAL A 52 11.48 -2.09 15.59
CA VAL A 52 11.29 -1.61 14.22
C VAL A 52 9.95 -2.11 13.68
N LEU A 53 9.63 -3.39 13.93
CA LEU A 53 8.34 -3.97 13.60
C LEU A 53 7.19 -3.22 14.27
N ALA A 54 7.31 -2.89 15.56
CA ALA A 54 6.28 -2.17 16.29
C ALA A 54 6.06 -0.75 15.73
N ARG A 55 7.13 -0.02 15.42
CA ARG A 55 7.04 1.31 14.78
C ARG A 55 6.41 1.23 13.39
N ALA A 56 6.83 0.27 12.56
CA ALA A 56 6.25 0.07 11.24
C ALA A 56 4.76 -0.30 11.35
N THR A 57 4.40 -1.23 12.24
CA THR A 57 3.00 -1.62 12.50
C THR A 57 2.16 -0.40 12.94
N GLU A 58 2.71 0.45 13.81
CA GLU A 58 2.06 1.69 14.23
C GLU A 58 1.84 2.62 13.03
N ALA A 59 2.88 2.89 12.24
CA ALA A 59 2.79 3.73 11.05
C ALA A 59 1.72 3.22 10.07
N ILE A 60 1.66 1.91 9.81
CA ILE A 60 0.64 1.30 8.94
C ILE A 60 -0.77 1.47 9.53
N GLY A 61 -0.94 1.28 10.83
CA GLY A 61 -2.20 1.54 11.53
C GLY A 61 -2.70 2.97 11.35
N TYR A 62 -1.81 3.96 11.49
CA TYR A 62 -2.13 5.36 11.24
C TYR A 62 -2.50 5.62 9.77
N MET A 63 -1.70 5.10 8.82
CA MET A 63 -1.99 5.23 7.39
C MET A 63 -3.36 4.65 7.03
N LEU A 64 -3.70 3.48 7.58
CA LEU A 64 -5.01 2.86 7.36
C LEU A 64 -6.15 3.69 7.98
N GLY A 65 -5.97 4.18 9.20
CA GLY A 65 -6.97 5.04 9.86
C GLY A 65 -7.22 6.33 9.08
N TYR A 66 -6.16 6.99 8.58
CA TYR A 66 -6.31 8.17 7.72
C TYR A 66 -6.97 7.84 6.39
N ALA A 67 -6.62 6.71 5.78
CA ALA A 67 -7.28 6.27 4.55
C ALA A 67 -8.80 6.09 4.74
N GLN A 68 -9.21 5.55 5.89
CA GLN A 68 -10.63 5.43 6.24
C GLN A 68 -11.31 6.81 6.42
N MET A 69 -10.64 7.76 7.10
CA MET A 69 -11.16 9.12 7.29
C MET A 69 -11.37 9.88 5.98
N THR A 70 -10.51 9.63 5.00
CA THR A 70 -10.50 10.37 3.74
C THR A 70 -11.16 9.61 2.59
N ASN A 71 -11.82 8.48 2.86
CA ASN A 71 -12.40 7.61 1.84
C ASN A 71 -11.38 7.27 0.73
N THR A 72 -10.19 6.89 1.17
CA THR A 72 -9.07 6.43 0.34
C THR A 72 -9.07 4.91 0.39
N ARG A 73 -8.98 4.27 -0.77
CA ARG A 73 -8.84 2.80 -0.83
C ARG A 73 -7.41 2.43 -0.49
N THR A 74 -7.24 1.31 0.22
CA THR A 74 -5.92 0.76 0.56
C THR A 74 -5.79 -0.67 0.08
N LEU A 75 -4.70 -0.96 -0.63
CA LEU A 75 -4.27 -2.27 -1.07
C LEU A 75 -2.81 -2.47 -0.71
N ALA A 76 -2.31 -3.69 -0.88
CA ALA A 76 -0.91 -4.01 -0.64
C ALA A 76 -0.35 -4.99 -1.67
N LEU A 77 0.97 -4.99 -1.79
CA LEU A 77 1.74 -6.02 -2.47
C LEU A 77 2.79 -6.56 -1.51
N SER A 78 3.10 -7.85 -1.65
CA SER A 78 4.36 -8.37 -1.14
C SER A 78 5.46 -7.88 -2.08
N GLY A 79 6.44 -7.15 -1.53
CA GLY A 79 7.66 -6.78 -2.23
C GLY A 79 8.62 -7.98 -2.26
N ASP A 80 9.87 -7.77 -1.86
CA ASP A 80 10.83 -8.88 -1.67
C ASP A 80 10.44 -9.75 -0.46
N PRO A 81 10.02 -11.02 -0.68
CA PRO A 81 9.65 -11.92 0.41
C PRO A 81 10.81 -12.25 1.35
N GLN A 82 12.07 -12.08 0.91
CA GLN A 82 13.25 -12.26 1.75
C GLN A 82 13.61 -11.01 2.56
N GLY A 83 13.08 -9.85 2.16
CA GLY A 83 13.36 -8.55 2.77
C GLY A 83 12.31 -8.09 3.78
N ASP A 84 11.27 -8.89 4.04
CA ASP A 84 10.06 -8.46 4.78
C ASP A 84 9.49 -7.13 4.24
N ALA A 85 9.62 -6.90 2.93
CA ALA A 85 9.23 -5.67 2.27
C ALA A 85 7.80 -5.77 1.74
N TYR A 86 7.03 -4.72 1.97
CA TYR A 86 5.64 -4.60 1.55
C TYR A 86 5.44 -3.24 0.90
N GLU A 87 4.56 -3.20 -0.09
CA GLU A 87 4.15 -1.95 -0.72
C GLU A 87 2.70 -1.69 -0.34
N LEU A 88 2.42 -0.49 0.15
CA LEU A 88 1.08 -0.05 0.53
C LEU A 88 0.58 0.94 -0.52
N LEU A 89 -0.44 0.52 -1.26
CA LEU A 89 -1.01 1.28 -2.35
C LEU A 89 -2.27 2.00 -1.87
N PHE A 90 -2.34 3.29 -2.16
CA PHE A 90 -3.47 4.13 -1.83
C PHE A 90 -4.03 4.75 -3.10
N SER A 91 -5.34 4.61 -3.30
CA SER A 91 -6.03 5.23 -4.44
C SER A 91 -7.10 6.21 -3.99
N PHE A 92 -7.22 7.28 -4.76
CA PHE A 92 -8.02 8.44 -4.41
C PHE A 92 -9.13 8.66 -5.43
N SER A 93 -10.36 8.70 -4.93
CA SER A 93 -11.53 9.04 -5.74
C SER A 93 -11.63 10.54 -6.04
N SER A 94 -10.90 11.39 -5.33
CA SER A 94 -10.83 12.83 -5.60
C SER A 94 -9.50 13.46 -5.16
N PRO A 95 -9.07 14.56 -5.81
CA PRO A 95 -7.91 15.33 -5.36
C PRO A 95 -8.04 15.87 -3.94
N LYS A 96 -9.27 16.16 -3.48
CA LYS A 96 -9.53 16.61 -2.11
C LYS A 96 -9.17 15.53 -1.09
N ASN A 97 -9.57 14.28 -1.35
CA ASN A 97 -9.26 13.15 -0.47
C ASN A 97 -7.76 12.91 -0.41
N LYS A 98 -7.06 13.00 -1.55
CA LYS A 98 -5.60 12.92 -1.58
C LYS A 98 -4.94 14.03 -0.77
N ALA A 99 -5.36 15.28 -0.95
CA ALA A 99 -4.81 16.40 -0.21
C ALA A 99 -5.00 16.24 1.31
N GLU A 100 -6.18 15.82 1.75
CA GLU A 100 -6.47 15.58 3.16
C GLU A 100 -5.66 14.41 3.72
N PHE A 101 -5.57 13.30 2.98
CA PHE A 101 -4.79 12.13 3.38
C PHE A 101 -3.31 12.49 3.60
N LEU A 102 -2.71 13.21 2.63
CA LEU A 102 -1.33 13.67 2.75
C LEU A 102 -1.17 14.73 3.85
N HIS A 103 -2.18 15.55 4.11
CA HIS A 103 -2.15 16.48 5.24
C HIS A 103 -2.09 15.74 6.58
N LEU A 104 -2.94 14.73 6.77
CA LEU A 104 -2.96 13.90 7.97
C LEU A 104 -1.63 13.18 8.19
N LEU A 105 -1.03 12.60 7.14
CA LEU A 105 0.29 11.98 7.21
C LEU A 105 1.37 12.97 7.67
N ARG A 106 1.44 14.16 7.07
CA ARG A 106 2.44 15.18 7.44
C ARG A 106 2.25 15.72 8.86
N SER A 107 1.01 15.80 9.32
CA SER A 107 0.69 16.27 10.68
C SER A 107 1.04 15.25 11.75
N SER A 108 1.23 13.99 11.36
CA SER A 108 1.50 12.87 12.25
C SER A 108 2.99 12.61 12.40
N ARG A 109 3.49 12.66 13.64
CA ARG A 109 4.85 12.19 13.94
C ARG A 109 5.00 10.67 13.87
N LYS A 110 3.91 9.94 13.63
CA LYS A 110 3.86 8.47 13.69
C LYS A 110 4.11 7.79 12.35
N THR A 111 4.02 8.54 11.26
CA THR A 111 4.18 7.99 9.91
C THR A 111 5.55 8.28 9.30
N GLU A 112 6.44 8.99 10.01
CA GLU A 112 7.84 9.34 9.63
C GLU A 112 8.07 9.30 8.11
N PHE A 113 7.31 10.12 7.38
CA PHE A 113 7.20 10.04 5.94
C PHE A 113 7.73 11.33 5.29
N GLU A 114 8.62 11.19 4.32
CA GLU A 114 9.20 12.29 3.52
C GLU A 114 8.59 12.30 2.11
N GLU A 115 8.26 13.46 1.54
CA GLU A 115 7.53 13.54 0.26
C GLU A 115 8.22 12.84 -0.91
N GLU A 116 9.56 12.77 -0.88
CA GLU A 116 10.38 12.09 -1.88
C GLU A 116 10.17 10.57 -1.90
N GLU A 117 9.55 10.00 -0.87
CA GLU A 117 9.21 8.59 -0.75
C GLU A 117 7.80 8.29 -1.33
N ILE A 118 7.04 9.30 -1.80
CA ILE A 118 5.77 9.06 -2.52
C ILE A 118 6.12 8.58 -3.93
N LEU A 119 5.93 7.30 -4.18
CA LEU A 119 6.07 6.73 -5.51
C LEU A 119 4.69 6.59 -6.19
N VAL A 120 4.69 6.46 -7.51
CA VAL A 120 3.49 6.15 -8.30
C VAL A 120 3.60 4.70 -8.76
N PRO A 121 2.66 3.81 -8.41
CA PRO A 121 2.72 2.42 -8.83
C PRO A 121 2.48 2.30 -10.33
N THR A 122 3.07 1.27 -10.93
CA THR A 122 2.81 0.84 -12.30
C THR A 122 1.45 0.18 -12.41
N GLN A 123 0.90 0.13 -13.63
CA GLN A 123 -0.36 -0.57 -13.89
C GLN A 123 -0.33 -2.05 -13.46
N ARG A 124 0.82 -2.71 -13.64
CA ARG A 124 1.01 -4.11 -13.25
C ARG A 124 0.95 -4.30 -11.73
N GLU A 125 1.51 -3.37 -10.97
CA GLU A 125 1.43 -3.37 -9.50
C GLU A 125 -0.01 -3.17 -9.05
N ILE A 126 -0.75 -2.22 -9.64
CA ILE A 126 -2.16 -1.99 -9.32
C ILE A 126 -3.02 -3.25 -9.58
N GLU A 127 -2.79 -3.93 -10.70
CA GLU A 127 -3.51 -5.16 -11.06
C GLU A 127 -3.20 -6.33 -10.14
N ALA A 128 -1.96 -6.42 -9.65
CA ALA A 128 -1.51 -7.49 -8.75
C ALA A 128 -1.83 -7.21 -7.27
N ALA A 129 -2.21 -5.98 -6.92
CA ALA A 129 -2.42 -5.57 -5.54
C ALA A 129 -3.59 -6.34 -4.90
N GLU A 130 -3.51 -6.57 -3.59
CA GLU A 130 -4.51 -7.32 -2.84
C GLU A 130 -4.95 -6.57 -1.58
N PRO A 131 -6.11 -6.89 -1.00
CA PRO A 131 -6.51 -6.36 0.31
C PRO A 131 -5.45 -6.62 1.37
N LEU A 132 -5.19 -5.65 2.26
CA LEU A 132 -4.12 -5.72 3.27
C LEU A 132 -4.16 -7.02 4.09
N GLY A 133 -5.35 -7.47 4.51
CA GLY A 133 -5.49 -8.68 5.31
C GLY A 133 -5.17 -10.00 4.59
N ARG A 134 -4.94 -9.98 3.27
CA ARG A 134 -4.40 -11.12 2.51
C ARG A 134 -2.88 -11.09 2.36
N VAL A 135 -2.29 -9.90 2.44
CA VAL A 135 -0.87 -9.67 2.17
C VAL A 135 -0.06 -9.56 3.46
N LEU A 136 -0.52 -8.71 4.39
CA LEU A 136 0.18 -8.47 5.64
C LEU A 136 0.07 -9.69 6.55
N PRO A 137 1.10 -9.96 7.37
CA PRO A 137 1.01 -11.01 8.36
C PRO A 137 -0.15 -10.80 9.34
N LYS A 138 -0.76 -11.89 9.79
CA LYS A 138 -2.03 -11.85 10.57
C LYS A 138 -1.92 -11.05 11.87
N ASP A 139 -0.83 -11.24 12.61
CA ASP A 139 -0.56 -10.53 13.86
C ASP A 139 -0.35 -9.04 13.62
N VAL A 140 0.39 -8.68 12.56
CA VAL A 140 0.57 -7.27 12.17
C VAL A 140 -0.77 -6.65 11.77
N MET A 141 -1.57 -7.34 10.94
CA MET A 141 -2.86 -6.82 10.48
C MET A 141 -3.86 -6.62 11.62
N GLN A 142 -3.85 -7.51 12.62
CA GLN A 142 -4.69 -7.37 13.82
C GLN A 142 -4.37 -6.04 14.53
N GLU A 143 -3.09 -5.75 14.71
CA GLU A 143 -2.64 -4.60 15.47
C GLU A 143 -2.81 -3.30 14.68
N VAL A 144 -2.54 -3.34 13.37
CA VAL A 144 -2.91 -2.28 12.41
C VAL A 144 -4.39 -1.93 12.51
N THR A 145 -5.26 -2.93 12.61
CA THR A 145 -6.72 -2.72 12.68
C THR A 145 -7.12 -2.04 14.00
N ILE A 146 -6.54 -2.46 15.12
CA ILE A 146 -6.79 -1.85 16.43
C ILE A 146 -6.39 -0.37 16.39
N ILE A 147 -5.18 -0.07 15.93
CA ILE A 147 -4.66 1.31 15.86
C ILE A 147 -5.53 2.18 14.94
N ALA A 148 -5.87 1.67 13.74
CA ALA A 148 -6.73 2.40 12.80
C ALA A 148 -8.11 2.70 13.40
N THR A 149 -8.71 1.73 14.10
CA THR A 149 -10.02 1.86 14.73
C THR A 149 -9.99 2.88 15.87
N ASP A 150 -8.98 2.82 16.73
CA ASP A 150 -8.82 3.74 17.85
C ASP A 150 -8.61 5.17 17.36
N LEU A 151 -7.79 5.35 16.32
CA LEU A 151 -7.56 6.65 15.68
C LEU A 151 -8.85 7.21 15.06
N PHE A 152 -9.59 6.37 14.33
CA PHE A 152 -10.87 6.75 13.72
C PHE A 152 -11.92 7.13 14.77
N ALA A 153 -12.04 6.34 15.83
CA ALA A 153 -12.96 6.62 16.93
C ALA A 153 -12.57 7.86 17.73
N GLY A 154 -11.27 8.09 17.95
CA GLY A 154 -10.74 9.28 18.63
C GLY A 154 -10.98 10.57 17.84
N HIS A 155 -10.84 10.53 16.51
CA HIS A 155 -11.14 11.67 15.64
C HIS A 155 -12.62 12.06 15.71
N ASN A 156 -13.52 11.08 15.69
CA ASN A 156 -14.97 11.33 15.79
C ASN A 156 -15.40 11.95 17.13
N LYS A 157 -14.63 11.75 18.21
CA LYS A 157 -14.91 12.37 19.53
C LYS A 157 -14.49 13.83 19.61
N THR A 158 -13.58 14.29 18.76
CA THR A 158 -13.07 15.68 18.76
C THR A 158 -13.99 16.65 18.00
N ILE A 159 -14.96 16.11 17.24
CA ILE A 159 -15.88 16.89 16.38
C ILE A 159 -17.28 17.08 17.03
N GLN A 160 -17.44 16.77 18.33
CA GLN A 160 -18.65 17.09 19.11
C GLN A 160 -18.47 18.36 19.94
#